data_AF-A0A2V9LPB8-F1
#
_entry.id   AF-A0A2V9LPB8-F1
#
_cell.length_a   1.000
_cell.length_b   1.000
_cell.length_c   1.000
_cell.angle_alpha   90.00
_cell.angle_beta   90.00
_cell.angle_gamma   90.00
#
_symmetry.space_group_name_H-M   'P 1'
#
loop_
_entity.id
_entity.type
_entity.pdbx_description
1 polymer ?
#
loop_
_entity_poly.entity_id
_entity_poly.type
_entity_poly.pdbx_seq_one_letter_code
_entity_poly.pdbx_strand_id
1 'polypeptide(L)'
;MSQLSFASIPGFFDLADVAIAAGQPLTDDSISKISHNAKFGVVRAEQFYMGFYRNGDVVPTPVSPVDGYAYSRGEVLFFLIHASTLSPAAGFVPGQALFPATAPNAGAGSILASPWQMFIEGSSSAGTPGKITVWNYYSTSGAVAEGTVAVYALAQRLSVGG
;
A
#
# COMPACT_ATOMS: atom_id res chain seq x y z
N MET A 1 6.99 -8.70 20.49
CA MET A 1 6.19 -7.46 20.36
C MET A 1 4.73 -7.84 20.44
N SER A 2 3.94 -7.17 21.27
CA SER A 2 2.48 -7.32 21.27
C SER A 2 1.93 -6.51 20.09
N GLN A 3 1.19 -7.16 19.19
CA GLN A 3 0.57 -6.52 18.04
C GLN A 3 -0.94 -6.53 18.24
N LEU A 4 -1.61 -5.42 17.90
CA LEU A 4 -3.07 -5.34 17.87
C LEU A 4 -3.60 -6.39 16.90
N SER A 5 -4.55 -7.22 17.36
CA SER A 5 -5.25 -8.18 16.50
C SER A 5 -6.74 -8.24 16.83
N PHE A 6 -7.56 -8.50 15.82
CA PHE A 6 -8.99 -8.77 15.95
C PHE A 6 -9.32 -10.17 15.45
N ALA A 7 -10.24 -10.84 16.15
CA ALA A 7 -10.73 -12.16 15.75
C ALA A 7 -11.67 -12.12 14.54
N SER A 8 -12.22 -10.94 14.22
CA SER A 8 -13.11 -10.70 13.08
C SER A 8 -12.87 -9.32 12.50
N ILE A 9 -13.18 -9.18 11.21
CA ILE A 9 -13.11 -7.89 10.50
C ILE A 9 -14.25 -7.00 11.01
N PRO A 10 -13.96 -5.85 11.65
CA PRO A 10 -14.98 -4.93 12.09
C PRO A 10 -15.60 -4.21 10.90
N GLY A 11 -16.91 -4.00 10.94
CA GLY A 11 -17.67 -3.21 9.98
C GLY A 11 -18.26 -1.94 10.62
N PHE A 12 -18.87 -1.10 9.80
CA PHE A 12 -19.65 0.04 10.26
C PHE A 12 -21.04 -0.42 10.72
N PHE A 13 -21.45 0.00 11.91
CA PHE A 13 -22.79 -0.21 12.44
C PHE A 13 -23.48 1.14 12.64
N ASP A 14 -24.58 1.37 11.92
CA ASP A 14 -25.33 2.60 12.08
C ASP A 14 -26.01 2.67 13.46
N LEU A 15 -26.02 3.87 14.03
CA LEU A 15 -26.69 4.18 15.27
C LEU A 15 -27.33 5.55 15.10
N ALA A 16 -28.65 5.56 14.93
CA ALA A 16 -29.40 6.79 14.72
C ALA A 16 -29.19 7.79 15.86
N ASP A 17 -29.04 9.07 15.53
CA ASP A 17 -28.79 10.12 16.53
C ASP A 17 -29.87 10.18 17.62
N VAL A 18 -31.12 9.83 17.30
CA VAL A 18 -32.22 9.76 18.27
C VAL A 18 -31.99 8.71 19.38
N ALA A 19 -31.11 7.73 19.14
CA ALA A 19 -30.74 6.73 20.13
C ALA A 19 -29.72 7.25 21.16
N ILE A 20 -29.00 8.35 20.87
CA ILE A 20 -28.10 9.03 21.80
C ILE A 20 -28.70 10.39 22.16
N ALA A 21 -29.75 10.38 22.98
CA ALA A 21 -30.41 11.57 23.48
C ALA A 21 -30.08 11.84 24.96
N ALA A 22 -30.01 13.11 25.34
CA ALA A 22 -29.78 13.51 26.73
C ALA A 22 -30.90 12.98 27.65
N GLY A 23 -30.51 12.40 28.79
CA GLY A 23 -31.45 11.84 29.77
C GLY A 23 -31.99 10.44 29.45
N GLN A 24 -31.59 9.84 28.32
CA GLN A 24 -31.90 8.44 28.02
C GLN A 24 -30.79 7.51 28.55
N PRO A 25 -31.14 6.33 29.06
CA PRO A 25 -30.14 5.34 29.48
C PRO A 25 -29.38 4.81 28.26
N LEU A 26 -28.07 4.66 28.41
CA LEU A 26 -27.25 4.01 27.39
C LEU A 26 -27.52 2.50 27.42
N THR A 27 -28.15 1.97 26.38
CA THR A 27 -28.50 0.54 26.30
C THR A 27 -27.28 -0.31 25.94
N ASP A 28 -27.33 -1.60 26.29
CA ASP A 28 -26.31 -2.57 25.88
C ASP A 28 -26.09 -2.59 24.36
N ASP A 29 -27.17 -2.44 23.57
CA ASP A 29 -27.10 -2.32 22.11
C ASP A 29 -26.28 -1.10 21.68
N SER A 30 -26.55 0.07 22.26
CA SER A 30 -25.82 1.32 21.95
C SER A 30 -24.33 1.20 22.29
N ILE A 31 -24.00 0.64 23.46
CA ILE A 31 -22.61 0.40 23.89
C ILE A 31 -21.91 -0.54 22.92
N SER A 32 -22.59 -1.62 22.50
CA SER A 32 -22.01 -2.61 21.59
C SER A 32 -21.71 -2.01 20.21
N LYS A 33 -22.61 -1.19 19.66
CA LYS A 33 -22.43 -0.51 18.36
C LYS A 33 -21.33 0.55 18.41
N ILE A 34 -21.27 1.35 19.48
CA ILE A 34 -20.19 2.31 19.71
C ILE A 34 -18.84 1.57 19.79
N SER A 35 -18.78 0.45 20.52
CA SER A 35 -17.56 -0.37 20.61
C SER A 35 -17.15 -0.94 19.25
N HIS A 36 -18.09 -1.44 18.44
CA HIS A 36 -17.79 -1.92 17.09
C HIS A 36 -17.29 -0.80 16.17
N ASN A 37 -17.94 0.37 16.18
CA ASN A 37 -17.51 1.51 15.38
C ASN A 37 -16.14 2.04 15.82
N ALA A 38 -15.83 2.00 17.12
CA ALA A 38 -14.51 2.34 17.62
C ALA A 38 -13.44 1.36 17.09
N LYS A 39 -13.71 0.05 17.09
CA LYS A 39 -12.80 -0.96 16.50
C LYS A 39 -12.61 -0.73 15.00
N PHE A 40 -13.68 -0.47 14.25
CA PHE A 40 -13.60 -0.13 12.84
C PHE A 40 -12.78 1.14 12.60
N GLY A 41 -12.98 2.17 13.43
CA GLY A 41 -12.23 3.43 13.35
C GLY A 41 -10.71 3.24 13.48
N VAL A 42 -10.26 2.29 14.30
CA VAL A 42 -8.82 1.99 14.47
C VAL A 42 -8.20 1.41 13.21
N VAL A 43 -8.94 0.60 12.44
CA VAL A 43 -8.43 -0.09 11.23
C VAL A 43 -8.95 0.51 9.93
N ARG A 44 -9.67 1.64 10.00
CA ARG A 44 -10.28 2.26 8.82
C ARG A 44 -9.22 2.83 7.87
N ALA A 45 -8.18 3.42 8.44
CA ALA A 45 -7.04 3.96 7.71
C ALA A 45 -5.77 3.28 8.21
N GLU A 46 -5.04 2.64 7.30
CA GLU A 46 -3.83 1.91 7.61
C GLU A 46 -2.71 2.32 6.65
N GLN A 47 -1.47 2.35 7.15
CA GLN A 47 -0.28 2.62 6.35
C GLN A 47 0.60 1.38 6.35
N PHE A 48 0.99 0.95 5.15
CA PHE A 48 1.84 -0.20 4.93
C PHE A 48 3.14 0.23 4.27
N TYR A 49 4.23 -0.31 4.79
CA TYR A 49 5.48 -0.37 4.05
C TYR A 49 5.49 -1.66 3.23
N MET A 50 5.48 -1.52 1.91
CA MET A 50 5.38 -2.65 0.97
C MET A 50 6.75 -3.22 0.59
N GLY A 51 7.83 -2.59 1.03
CA GLY A 51 9.19 -3.00 0.71
C GLY A 51 9.74 -2.39 -0.59
N PHE A 52 10.82 -2.98 -1.07
CA PHE A 52 11.52 -2.53 -2.27
C PHE A 52 11.07 -3.28 -3.52
N TYR A 53 11.09 -2.59 -4.67
CA TYR A 53 10.72 -3.11 -5.97
C TYR A 53 11.66 -2.58 -7.06
N ARG A 54 11.86 -3.36 -8.12
CA ARG A 54 12.60 -2.97 -9.34
C ARG A 54 11.65 -2.80 -10.52
N ASN A 55 12.20 -2.28 -11.62
CA ASN A 55 11.45 -2.12 -12.86
C ASN A 55 10.82 -3.45 -13.32
N GLY A 56 9.52 -3.39 -13.61
CA GLY A 56 8.73 -4.52 -14.07
C GLY A 56 8.04 -5.33 -12.98
N ASP A 57 8.41 -5.16 -11.71
CA ASP A 57 7.76 -5.85 -10.60
C ASP A 57 6.33 -5.35 -10.40
N VAL A 58 5.51 -6.18 -9.77
CA VAL A 58 4.10 -5.89 -9.48
C VAL A 58 3.92 -5.75 -7.97
N VAL A 59 3.36 -4.62 -7.57
CA VAL A 59 2.99 -4.39 -6.17
C VAL A 59 1.61 -5.01 -5.91
N PRO A 60 1.49 -5.96 -4.96
CA PRO A 60 0.21 -6.51 -4.54
C PRO A 60 -0.57 -5.49 -3.72
N THR A 61 -1.87 -5.72 -3.53
CA THR A 61 -2.63 -4.95 -2.53
C THR A 61 -2.28 -5.43 -1.12
N PRO A 62 -2.22 -4.53 -0.12
CA PRO A 62 -1.92 -4.90 1.25
C PRO A 62 -3.07 -5.70 1.88
N VAL A 63 -2.70 -6.49 2.89
CA VAL A 63 -3.65 -7.16 3.79
C VAL A 63 -3.39 -6.61 5.19
N SER A 64 -4.44 -6.18 5.87
CA SER A 64 -4.38 -5.73 7.26
C SER A 64 -3.82 -6.86 8.15
N PRO A 65 -2.72 -6.63 8.88
CA PRO A 65 -2.20 -7.63 9.80
C PRO A 65 -2.99 -7.65 11.12
N VAL A 66 -3.91 -6.70 11.33
CA VAL A 66 -4.76 -6.64 12.53
C VAL A 66 -5.89 -7.66 12.42
N ASP A 67 -6.53 -7.77 11.26
CA ASP A 67 -7.78 -8.54 11.10
C ASP A 67 -7.89 -9.33 9.79
N GLY A 68 -6.84 -9.30 8.96
CA GLY A 68 -6.80 -10.05 7.69
C GLY A 68 -7.61 -9.43 6.56
N TYR A 69 -8.13 -8.20 6.71
CA TYR A 69 -8.85 -7.53 5.63
C TYR A 69 -7.95 -7.31 4.41
N ALA A 70 -8.32 -7.91 3.26
CA ALA A 70 -7.62 -7.74 2.00
C ALA A 70 -8.15 -6.52 1.27
N TYR A 71 -7.31 -5.48 1.16
CA TYR A 71 -7.71 -4.24 0.50
C TYR A 71 -7.86 -4.43 -1.00
N SER A 72 -8.89 -3.80 -1.56
CA SER A 72 -9.03 -3.65 -3.00
C SER A 72 -8.13 -2.52 -3.51
N ARG A 73 -7.90 -2.49 -4.82
CA ARG A 73 -7.06 -1.46 -5.44
C ARG A 73 -7.63 -0.05 -5.32
N GLY A 74 -8.96 0.07 -5.33
CA GLY A 74 -9.67 1.34 -5.19
C GLY A 74 -9.62 1.90 -3.76
N GLU A 75 -9.18 1.09 -2.79
CA GLU A 75 -9.02 1.47 -1.40
C GLU A 75 -7.60 1.92 -1.06
N VAL A 76 -6.68 1.88 -2.01
CA VAL A 76 -5.25 2.05 -1.75
C VAL A 76 -4.66 3.13 -2.61
N LEU A 77 -4.02 4.10 -1.95
CA LEU A 77 -3.14 5.07 -2.58
C LEU A 77 -1.69 4.65 -2.36
N PHE A 78 -0.97 4.45 -3.45
CA PHE A 78 0.43 4.03 -3.41
C PHE A 78 1.36 5.23 -3.55
N PHE A 79 2.42 5.24 -2.73
CA PHE A 79 3.47 6.25 -2.74
C PHE A 79 4.80 5.57 -3.04
N LEU A 80 5.52 6.14 -3.99
CA LEU A 80 6.83 5.64 -4.40
C LEU A 80 7.89 6.62 -3.96
N ILE A 81 8.92 6.10 -3.30
CA ILE A 81 10.13 6.83 -2.96
C ILE A 81 11.27 6.23 -3.76
N HIS A 82 11.95 7.05 -4.57
CA HIS A 82 13.13 6.62 -5.29
C HIS A 82 14.24 6.29 -4.29
N ALA A 83 14.67 5.03 -4.25
CA ALA A 83 15.61 4.55 -3.25
C ALA A 83 17.04 4.47 -3.81
N SER A 84 17.20 4.06 -5.06
CA SER A 84 18.49 3.97 -5.73
C SER A 84 18.35 4.01 -7.23
N THR A 85 19.31 4.61 -7.92
CA THR A 85 19.45 4.50 -9.37
C THR A 85 19.98 3.13 -9.78
N LEU A 86 20.63 2.39 -8.90
CA LEU A 86 21.13 1.05 -9.22
C LEU A 86 20.04 0.00 -9.05
N SER A 87 20.06 -0.99 -9.94
CA SER A 87 19.24 -2.19 -9.80
C SER A 87 19.68 -3.01 -8.58
N PRO A 88 18.76 -3.77 -7.96
CA PRO A 88 19.13 -4.69 -6.91
C PRO A 88 19.95 -5.87 -7.48
N ALA A 89 20.87 -6.39 -6.67
CA ALA A 89 21.74 -7.51 -7.02
C ALA A 89 20.95 -8.83 -7.16
N ALA A 90 21.64 -9.87 -7.62
CA ALA A 90 21.08 -11.21 -7.73
C ALA A 90 20.56 -11.71 -6.35
N GLY A 91 19.44 -12.43 -6.36
CA GLY A 91 18.77 -12.91 -5.13
C GLY A 91 17.74 -11.94 -4.55
N PHE A 92 17.54 -10.77 -5.16
CA PHE A 92 16.47 -9.85 -4.78
C PHE A 92 15.07 -10.46 -4.94
N VAL A 93 14.22 -10.25 -3.94
CA VAL A 93 12.80 -10.63 -3.95
C VAL A 93 11.94 -9.36 -3.84
N PRO A 94 10.97 -9.13 -4.75
CA PRO A 94 10.08 -7.99 -4.68
C PRO A 94 9.32 -7.93 -3.35
N GLY A 95 9.24 -6.75 -2.76
CA GLY A 95 8.60 -6.52 -1.47
C GLY A 95 9.44 -6.88 -0.25
N GLN A 96 10.73 -7.18 -0.41
CA GLN A 96 11.62 -7.35 0.74
C GLN A 96 11.72 -6.06 1.58
N ALA A 97 11.75 -6.21 2.91
CA ALA A 97 11.75 -5.07 3.82
C ALA A 97 13.08 -4.31 3.85
N LEU A 98 14.19 -5.04 3.77
CA LEU A 98 15.54 -4.48 3.86
C LEU A 98 16.01 -3.97 2.49
N PHE A 99 16.78 -2.89 2.52
CA PHE A 99 17.36 -2.33 1.31
C PHE A 99 18.27 -3.38 0.62
N PRO A 100 18.07 -3.65 -0.67
CA PRO A 100 18.85 -4.65 -1.37
C PRO A 100 20.30 -4.23 -1.54
N ALA A 101 21.21 -5.21 -1.59
CA ALA A 101 22.52 -4.99 -2.18
C ALA A 101 22.34 -4.54 -3.65
N THR A 102 23.20 -3.64 -4.13
CA THR A 102 23.09 -3.09 -5.48
C THR A 102 23.93 -3.88 -6.48
N ALA A 103 23.39 -4.08 -7.68
CA ALA A 103 24.18 -4.52 -8.83
C ALA A 103 25.10 -3.38 -9.31
N PRO A 104 26.18 -3.70 -10.06
CA PRO A 104 26.93 -2.69 -10.80
C PRO A 104 26.02 -1.93 -11.76
N ASN A 105 26.42 -0.69 -12.07
CA ASN A 105 25.71 0.16 -13.02
C ASN A 105 25.56 -0.54 -14.38
N ALA A 106 24.33 -0.61 -14.88
CA ALA A 106 24.04 -1.20 -16.18
C ALA A 106 24.24 -0.22 -17.36
N GLY A 107 24.17 1.09 -17.11
CA GLY A 107 24.33 2.13 -18.14
C GLY A 107 25.74 2.70 -18.25
N ALA A 108 26.05 3.29 -19.39
CA ALA A 108 27.33 3.95 -19.65
C ALA A 108 27.21 5.47 -19.65
N GLY A 109 28.20 6.15 -19.07
CA GLY A 109 28.22 7.62 -18.93
C GLY A 109 27.59 8.11 -17.63
N SER A 110 27.19 9.38 -17.60
CA SER A 110 26.53 9.99 -16.43
C SER A 110 25.01 9.84 -16.50
N ILE A 111 24.35 9.83 -15.34
CA ILE A 111 22.88 9.84 -15.26
C ILE A 111 22.39 11.26 -15.55
N LEU A 112 21.45 11.37 -16.50
CA LEU A 112 20.78 12.61 -16.88
C LEU A 112 19.41 12.74 -16.20
N ALA A 113 18.68 11.63 -16.07
CA ALA A 113 17.38 11.59 -15.41
C ALA A 113 17.10 10.18 -14.87
N SER A 114 16.34 10.09 -13.79
CA SER A 114 15.77 8.83 -13.29
C SER A 114 14.30 9.04 -12.96
N PRO A 115 13.36 8.89 -13.91
CA PRO A 115 11.94 8.86 -13.59
C PRO A 115 11.53 7.51 -12.99
N TRP A 116 10.63 7.58 -12.00
CA TRP A 116 9.96 6.43 -11.42
C TRP A 116 8.46 6.68 -11.34
N GLN A 117 7.67 5.67 -11.66
CA GLN A 117 6.21 5.71 -11.55
C GLN A 117 5.67 4.29 -11.38
N MET A 118 4.46 4.20 -10.83
CA MET A 118 3.70 2.96 -10.85
C MET A 118 2.54 3.10 -11.84
N PHE A 119 2.36 2.07 -12.65
CA PHE A 119 1.28 1.99 -13.59
C PHE A 119 0.04 1.37 -12.95
N ILE A 120 -1.05 2.14 -12.91
CA ILE A 120 -2.36 1.71 -12.44
C ILE A 120 -3.33 1.84 -13.63
N GLU A 121 -3.31 0.88 -14.57
CA GLU A 121 -4.31 0.88 -15.64
C GLU A 121 -5.62 0.20 -15.23
N GLY A 122 -6.73 0.70 -15.78
CA GLY A 122 -8.04 0.06 -15.75
C GLY A 122 -8.20 -0.87 -16.96
N SER A 123 -8.52 -2.14 -16.68
CA SER A 123 -9.08 -3.26 -17.48
C SER A 123 -8.91 -3.39 -19.02
N SER A 124 -8.30 -2.47 -19.75
CA SER A 124 -8.26 -2.49 -21.22
C SER A 124 -6.98 -3.08 -21.82
N SER A 125 -6.00 -3.40 -20.98
CA SER A 125 -4.82 -4.17 -21.34
C SER A 125 -4.70 -5.33 -20.35
N ALA A 126 -4.48 -6.56 -20.82
CA ALA A 126 -4.26 -7.75 -20.00
C ALA A 126 -2.94 -7.71 -19.17
N GLY A 127 -2.55 -6.56 -18.63
CA GLY A 127 -1.28 -6.29 -17.97
C GLY A 127 -1.46 -5.98 -16.49
N THR A 128 -0.70 -6.68 -15.67
CA THR A 128 -0.78 -6.72 -14.21
C THR A 128 -0.85 -5.33 -13.55
N PRO A 129 -1.98 -4.92 -12.93
CA PRO A 129 -2.07 -3.62 -12.30
C PRO A 129 -1.05 -3.49 -11.17
N GLY A 130 -0.50 -2.29 -10.94
CA GLY A 130 0.57 -2.00 -9.97
C GLY A 130 1.97 -2.30 -10.41
N LYS A 131 2.20 -2.30 -11.73
CA LYS A 131 3.52 -2.53 -12.28
C LYS A 131 4.40 -1.31 -12.02
N ILE A 132 5.58 -1.54 -11.46
CA ILE A 132 6.59 -0.52 -11.24
C ILE A 132 7.35 -0.27 -12.54
N THR A 133 7.54 1.01 -12.87
CA THR A 133 8.46 1.42 -13.93
C THR A 133 9.49 2.38 -13.38
N VAL A 134 10.75 2.04 -13.58
CA VAL A 134 11.91 2.86 -13.20
C VAL A 134 12.90 2.79 -14.35
N TRP A 135 13.32 3.96 -14.80
CA TRP A 135 14.25 4.09 -15.92
C TRP A 135 15.34 5.08 -15.54
N ASN A 136 16.58 4.76 -15.86
CA ASN A 136 17.66 5.73 -15.87
C ASN A 136 17.97 6.12 -17.31
N TYR A 137 18.10 7.41 -17.55
CA TYR A 137 18.56 7.95 -18.82
C TYR A 137 20.02 8.35 -18.66
N TYR A 138 20.89 7.65 -19.37
CA TYR A 138 22.33 7.90 -19.36
C TYR A 138 22.77 8.72 -20.57
N SER A 139 23.85 9.47 -20.41
CA SER A 139 24.42 10.32 -21.47
C SER A 139 24.87 9.54 -22.71
N THR A 140 25.30 8.28 -22.53
CA THR A 140 25.88 7.47 -23.61
C THR A 140 24.99 6.31 -24.02
N SER A 141 24.46 5.55 -23.06
CA SER A 141 23.63 4.37 -23.35
C SER A 141 22.13 4.65 -23.50
N GLY A 142 21.67 5.89 -23.25
CA GLY A 142 20.25 6.23 -23.31
C GLY A 142 19.45 5.60 -22.16
N ALA A 143 18.21 5.20 -22.45
CA ALA A 143 17.28 4.66 -21.45
C ALA A 143 17.64 3.22 -21.06
N VAL A 144 17.82 2.98 -19.76
CA VAL A 144 18.09 1.67 -19.18
C VAL A 144 17.07 1.40 -18.08
N ALA A 145 16.45 0.22 -18.13
CA ALA A 145 15.50 -0.27 -17.15
C ALA A 145 16.22 -0.67 -15.85
N GLU A 146 16.58 0.32 -15.04
CA GLU A 146 17.41 0.18 -13.86
C GLU A 146 16.88 1.08 -12.73
N GLY A 147 17.05 0.62 -11.50
CA GLY A 147 16.72 1.38 -10.31
C GLY A 147 15.88 0.59 -9.33
N THR A 148 15.79 1.14 -8.12
CA THR A 148 15.07 0.55 -7.00
C THR A 148 14.19 1.62 -6.36
N VAL A 149 12.93 1.28 -6.13
CA VAL A 149 11.97 2.14 -5.41
C VAL A 149 11.49 1.46 -4.14
N ALA A 150 11.29 2.25 -3.09
CA ALA A 150 10.53 1.85 -1.93
C ALA A 150 9.05 2.19 -2.16
N VAL A 151 8.16 1.26 -1.83
CA VAL A 151 6.72 1.46 -1.99
C VAL A 151 6.04 1.49 -0.63
N TYR A 152 5.17 2.48 -0.46
CA TYR A 152 4.25 2.59 0.67
C TYR A 152 2.83 2.57 0.14
N ALA A 153 1.90 2.08 0.95
CA ALA A 153 0.48 2.06 0.65
C ALA A 153 -0.29 2.71 1.81
N LEU A 154 -1.06 3.75 1.51
CA LEU A 154 -2.11 4.24 2.41
C LEU A 154 -3.42 3.59 1.98
N ALA A 155 -3.95 2.74 2.83
CA ALA A 155 -5.20 2.05 2.58
C ALA A 155 -6.32 2.65 3.44
N GLN A 156 -7.50 2.81 2.83
CA GLN A 156 -8.69 3.27 3.52
C GLN A 156 -9.87 2.38 3.15
N ARG A 157 -10.48 1.76 4.15
CA ARG A 157 -11.65 0.89 3.94
C ARG A 157 -12.84 1.70 3.46
N LEU A 158 -13.49 1.24 2.40
CA LEU A 158 -14.76 1.80 1.96
C LEU A 158 -15.84 1.44 2.97
N SER A 159 -16.45 2.48 3.55
CA SER A 159 -17.71 2.35 4.28
C SER A 159 -18.83 2.55 3.27
N VAL A 160 -19.09 1.56 2.41
CA VAL A 160 -20.31 1.58 1.61
C VAL A 160 -21.46 1.34 2.57
N GLY A 161 -22.19 2.40 2.92
CA GLY A 161 -23.48 2.26 3.58
C GLY A 161 -24.38 1.44 2.66
N GLY A 162 -24.73 0.24 3.10
CA GLY A 162 -25.84 -0.53 2.56
C GLY A 162 -27.14 -0.10 3.21
#